data_AF-A0A964DWD6-F1
#
_entry.id   AF-A0A964DWD6-F1
#
_cell.length_a   1.000
_cell.length_b   1.000
_cell.length_c   1.000
_cell.angle_alpha   90.00
_cell.angle_beta   90.00
_cell.angle_gamma   90.00
#
_symmetry.space_group_name_H-M   'P 1'
#
loop_
_entity.id
_entity.type
_entity.pdbx_description
1 polymer ?
#
loop_
_entity_poly.entity_id
_entity_poly.type
_entity_poly.pdbx_seq_one_letter_code
_entity_poly.pdbx_strand_id
1 'polypeptide(L)' 'MTKLESYMVDGSFSATQFYADIEGHPDDENVRLAMEELAYFSTDVTLLGVYPADPGRHAITARG' A
#
# COMPACT_ATOMS: atom_id res chain seq x y z
N MET A 1 4.44 -1.82 -4.77
CA MET A 1 4.12 -0.63 -3.95
C MET A 1 4.39 0.60 -4.79
N THR A 2 3.42 1.50 -4.93
CA THR A 2 3.52 2.70 -5.78
C THR A 2 3.50 4.01 -4.98
N LYS A 3 3.08 3.95 -3.71
CA LYS A 3 3.09 5.08 -2.79
C LYS A 3 3.34 4.59 -1.37
N LEU A 4 4.11 5.35 -0.59
CA LEU A 4 4.33 5.14 0.84
C LEU A 4 4.63 6.48 1.53
N GLU A 5 3.75 6.91 2.42
CA GLU A 5 3.87 8.13 3.21
C GLU A 5 3.79 7.79 4.69
N SER A 6 4.67 8.37 5.51
CA SER A 6 4.68 8.18 6.97
C SER A 6 4.13 9.41 7.69
N TYR A 7 3.35 9.15 8.74
CA TYR A 7 2.77 10.17 9.61
C TYR A 7 3.01 9.77 11.06
N MET A 8 3.60 10.67 11.85
CA MET A 8 3.71 10.46 13.30
C MET A 8 2.37 10.78 13.95
N VAL A 9 1.82 9.84 14.73
CA VAL A 9 0.55 10.04 15.42
C VAL A 9 0.81 10.82 16.72
N ASP A 10 0.06 11.92 16.90
CA ASP A 10 0.05 12.76 18.11
C ASP A 10 1.42 13.29 18.59
N GLY A 11 2.41 13.36 17.70
CA GLY A 11 3.79 13.77 18.05
C GLY A 11 4.50 12.80 18.99
N SER A 12 3.91 11.64 19.28
CA SER A 12 4.57 10.56 20.01
C SER A 12 5.51 9.83 19.07
N PHE A 13 6.79 9.76 19.44
CA PHE A 13 7.82 9.04 18.68
C PHE A 13 7.61 7.52 18.64
N SER A 14 6.61 7.00 19.37
CA SER A 14 6.37 5.57 19.54
C SER A 14 5.41 4.95 18.52
N ALA A 15 4.69 5.75 17.72
CA ALA A 15 3.71 5.24 16.77
C ALA A 15 3.77 6.00 15.43
N THR A 16 4.18 5.29 14.38
CA THR A 16 4.17 5.79 13.00
C THR A 16 3.07 5.10 12.23
N GLN A 17 2.17 5.89 11.65
CA GLN A 17 1.15 5.40 10.71
C GLN A 17 1.67 5.56 9.27
N PHE A 18 1.26 4.64 8.40
CA PHE A 18 1.60 4.70 6.98
C PHE A 18 0.34 4.76 6.12
N TYR A 19 0.38 5.60 5.10
CA TYR A 19 -0.54 5.57 3.96
C TYR A 19 0.21 4.97 2.77
N ALA A 20 -0.35 3.93 2.15
CA ALA A 20 0.34 3.23 1.06
C ALA A 20 -0.63 2.85 -0.05
N ASP A 21 -0.13 2.90 -1.29
CA ASP A 21 -0.78 2.31 -2.47
C ASP A 21 0.07 1.15 -3.00
N ILE A 22 -0.59 0.07 -3.40
CA ILE A 22 0.03 -1.07 -4.08
C ILE A 22 -0.70 -1.35 -5.41
N GLU A 23 -0.01 -2.00 -6.34
CA GLU A 23 -0.65 -2.59 -7.51
C GLU A 23 -1.02 -4.03 -7.17
N GLY A 24 -2.30 -4.38 -7.36
CA GLY A 24 -2.86 -5.70 -7.07
C GLY A 24 -4.26 -5.60 -6.44
N HIS A 25 -4.98 -6.72 -6.45
CA HIS A 25 -6.29 -6.87 -5.79
C HIS A 25 -6.13 -7.71 -4.51
N PRO A 26 -6.86 -7.45 -3.42
CA PRO A 26 -6.81 -8.29 -2.20
C PRO A 26 -7.10 -9.78 -2.43
N ASP A 27 -7.82 -10.11 -3.49
CA ASP A 27 -8.12 -11.50 -3.89
C ASP A 27 -6.97 -12.16 -4.68
N ASP A 28 -5.97 -11.40 -5.10
CA ASP A 28 -4.77 -11.96 -5.71
C ASP A 28 -3.94 -12.65 -4.63
N GLU A 29 -3.52 -13.89 -4.87
CA GLU A 29 -2.86 -14.72 -3.86
C GLU A 29 -1.63 -14.04 -3.22
N ASN A 30 -0.79 -13.39 -4.03
CA ASN A 30 0.41 -12.71 -3.53
C ASN A 30 0.06 -11.48 -2.66
N VAL A 31 -1.03 -10.78 -2.96
CA VAL A 31 -1.48 -9.63 -2.17
C VAL A 31 -2.07 -10.13 -0.86
N ARG A 32 -2.88 -11.19 -0.90
CA ARG A 32 -3.43 -11.83 0.30
C ARG A 32 -2.31 -12.24 1.28
N LEU A 33 -1.29 -12.94 0.79
CA LEU A 33 -0.14 -13.35 1.60
C LEU A 33 0.62 -12.15 2.19
N ALA A 34 0.84 -11.10 1.40
CA ALA A 34 1.50 -9.88 1.87
C ALA A 34 0.66 -9.14 2.93
N MET A 35 -0.67 -9.12 2.79
CA MET A 35 -1.57 -8.52 3.78
C MET A 35 -1.60 -9.32 5.08
N GLU A 36 -1.50 -10.66 5.02
CA GLU A 36 -1.37 -11.52 6.21
C GLU A 36 -0.08 -11.22 6.96
N GLU A 37 1.04 -11.09 6.26
CA GLU A 37 2.33 -10.73 6.87
C GLU A 37 2.31 -9.30 7.43
N LEU A 38 1.70 -8.35 6.71
CA LEU A 38 1.54 -6.97 7.17
C LEU A 38 0.72 -6.90 8.47
N ALA A 39 -0.37 -7.67 8.56
CA ALA A 39 -1.20 -7.73 9.75
C ALA A 39 -0.46 -8.33 10.96
N TYR A 40 0.52 -9.22 10.74
CA TYR A 40 1.37 -9.74 11.81
C TYR A 40 2.31 -8.66 12.38
N PHE A 41 2.83 -7.77 11.54
CA PHE A 41 3.79 -6.72 11.96
C PHE A 41 3.16 -5.39 12.36
N SER A 42 1.85 -5.21 12.17
CA SER A 42 1.15 -3.94 12.40
C SER A 42 0.08 -4.11 13.48
N THR A 43 -0.14 -3.07 14.28
CA THR A 43 -1.23 -3.07 15.26
C THR A 43 -2.60 -3.05 14.58
N ASP A 44 -2.74 -2.24 13.52
CA ASP A 44 -3.98 -2.07 12.78
C ASP A 44 -3.68 -1.87 11.30
N VAL A 45 -4.55 -2.43 10.44
CA VAL A 45 -4.50 -2.25 8.98
C VAL A 45 -5.91 -1.93 8.50
N THR A 46 -6.05 -0.83 7.77
CA THR A 46 -7.35 -0.41 7.20
C THR A 46 -7.22 -0.32 5.68
N LEU A 47 -8.02 -1.12 4.97
CA LEU A 47 -8.14 -1.02 3.52
C LEU A 47 -9.09 0.12 3.17
N LEU A 48 -8.56 1.20 2.59
CA LEU A 48 -9.35 2.39 2.24
C LEU A 48 -10.13 2.22 0.94
N GLY A 49 -9.68 1.36 0.04
CA GLY A 49 -10.40 1.04 -1.19
C GLY A 49 -9.56 0.26 -2.20
N VAL A 50 -10.23 -0.21 -3.23
CA VAL A 50 -9.64 -0.88 -4.39
C VAL A 50 -10.24 -0.24 -5.64
N TYR A 51 -9.40 0.11 -6.61
CA TYR A 51 -9.83 0.84 -7.80
C TYR A 51 -9.01 0.44 -9.03
N PRO A 52 -9.56 0.58 -10.25
CA PRO A 52 -8.81 0.33 -11.48
C PRO A 52 -7.60 1.26 -11.58
N ALA A 53 -6.46 0.71 -12.01
CA ALA A 53 -5.30 1.52 -12.33
C ALA A 53 -5.57 2.44 -13.54
N ASP A 54 -4.99 3.63 -13.51
CA ASP A 54 -4.97 4.51 -14.69
C ASP A 54 -4.30 3.80 -15.89
N PRO A 55 -4.90 3.82 -17.10
CA PRO A 55 -4.33 3.15 -18.27
C PRO A 55 -2.91 3.59 -18.64
N GLY A 56 -2.53 4.82 -18.27
CA GLY A 56 -1.20 5.38 -18.52
C GLY A 56 -0.12 4.96 -17.52
N ARG A 57 -0.46 4.18 -16.49
CA ARG A 57 0.45 3.84 -15.38
C ARG A 57 1.77 3.21 -15.83
N HIS A 58 1.77 2.41 -16.90
CA HIS A 58 2.97 1.77 -17.47
C HIS A 58 3.40 2.38 -18.81
N ALA A 59 2.81 3.50 -19.23
CA ALA A 59 3.00 4.05 -20.58
C ALA A 59 4.35 4.76 -20.81
N ILE A 60 5.20 4.92 -19.79
CA ILE A 60 6.41 5.76 -19.88
C ILE A 60 7.70 4.98 -20.23
N THR A 61 7.68 3.65 -20.35
CA THR A 61 8.88 2.85 -20.70
C THR A 61 9.15 2.66 -22.21
N ALA A 62 8.50 3.42 -23.09
CA ALA A 62 8.66 3.30 -24.56
C ALA A 62 9.15 4.59 -25.23
N ARG A 63 10.11 5.30 -24.62
CA ARG A 63 10.90 6.33 -25.32
C ARG A 63 12.39 6.02 -25.19
N GLY A 64 12.90 5.34 -26.21
CA GLY A 64 14.32 5.39 -26.57
C GLY A 64 14.67 6.73 -27.22
#